data_AF-A0AAJ5VVA6-F1
#
_entry.id   AF-A0AAJ5VVA6-F1
#
_cell.length_a   1.000
_cell.length_b   1.000
_cell.length_c   1.000
_cell.angle_alpha   90.00
_cell.angle_beta   90.00
_cell.angle_gamma   90.00
#
_symmetry.space_group_name_H-M   'P 1'
#
loop_
_entity.id
_entity.type
_entity.pdbx_description
1 polymer ?
#
loop_
_entity_poly.entity_id
_entity_poly.type
_entity_poly.pdbx_seq_one_letter_code
_entity_poly.pdbx_strand_id
1 'polypeptide(L)'
;MRISAVEALKGRTLVGSNVLDTPNGALDVQADGSLRTDEERPFISVFTDASEGDDTERGMYGGALTDIVFEMGISMPMVETDQETGISTVVGINIPASDGAFEFFLDIVQRQIVNALSDPDNAWAEIYRDLFTNVVKTKYVGARNSEDGQRLAGHQLRLTVDLCGDPSGSAIEPGSALARFLETLDGSDDAVHADMAEAMRATIDGSALEWETIQRKLGLTRGQVDALGLGPLNDDAGEMSDISIEVEGRQP
;
A
#
# COMPACT_ATOMS: atom_id res chain seq x y z
N MET A 1 -1.45 -0.98 1.29
CA MET A 1 -1.12 -0.75 -0.14
C MET A 1 -0.40 -1.94 -0.77
N ARG A 2 0.80 -2.35 -0.31
CA ARG A 2 1.57 -3.45 -0.92
C ARG A 2 0.80 -4.77 -1.00
N ILE A 3 0.25 -5.24 0.12
CA ILE A 3 -0.57 -6.46 0.18
C ILE A 3 -1.66 -6.45 -0.89
N SER A 4 -2.45 -5.36 -0.97
CA SER A 4 -3.50 -5.22 -1.98
C SER A 4 -2.97 -5.30 -3.40
N ALA A 5 -1.81 -4.70 -3.68
CA ALA A 5 -1.19 -4.77 -5.00
C ALA A 5 -0.69 -6.19 -5.32
N VAL A 6 -0.05 -6.87 -4.37
CA VAL A 6 0.43 -8.25 -4.52
C VAL A 6 -0.72 -9.21 -4.81
N GLU A 7 -1.78 -9.16 -4.00
CA GLU A 7 -2.95 -10.02 -4.17
C GLU A 7 -3.75 -9.69 -5.44
N ALA A 8 -3.75 -8.42 -5.87
CA ALA A 8 -4.31 -8.05 -7.16
C ALA A 8 -3.56 -8.68 -8.33
N LEU A 9 -2.25 -8.94 -8.21
CA LEU A 9 -1.42 -9.45 -9.30
C LEU A 9 -1.32 -10.97 -9.36
N LYS A 10 -1.40 -11.65 -8.21
CA LYS A 10 -1.30 -13.12 -8.14
C LYS A 10 -2.27 -13.79 -9.11
N GLY A 11 -1.72 -14.61 -10.01
CA GLY A 11 -2.48 -15.39 -11.00
C GLY A 11 -3.04 -14.58 -12.17
N ARG A 12 -2.78 -13.26 -12.27
CA ARG A 12 -3.31 -12.38 -13.32
C ARG A 12 -2.26 -11.91 -14.34
N THR A 13 -1.04 -12.39 -14.22
CA THR A 13 0.09 -12.06 -15.09
C THR A 13 0.80 -13.34 -15.54
N LEU A 14 1.72 -13.22 -16.51
CA LEU A 14 2.52 -14.35 -17.00
C LEU A 14 3.47 -14.93 -15.93
N VAL A 15 3.73 -14.22 -14.82
CA VAL A 15 4.51 -14.77 -13.69
C VAL A 15 3.67 -15.66 -12.77
N GLY A 16 2.37 -15.79 -13.04
CA GLY A 16 1.45 -16.61 -12.26
C GLY A 16 1.34 -16.12 -10.82
N SER A 17 1.53 -17.02 -9.86
CA SER A 17 1.48 -16.70 -8.43
C SER A 17 2.82 -16.22 -7.85
N ASN A 18 3.89 -16.11 -8.65
CA ASN A 18 5.22 -15.69 -8.18
C ASN A 18 5.30 -14.16 -8.02
N VAL A 19 4.44 -13.64 -7.15
CA VAL A 19 4.35 -12.22 -6.80
C VAL A 19 4.72 -12.08 -5.33
N LEU A 20 5.73 -11.26 -5.06
CA LEU A 20 6.41 -11.16 -3.78
C LEU A 20 6.10 -9.81 -3.12
N ASP A 21 5.80 -9.80 -1.82
CA ASP A 21 5.89 -8.59 -0.98
C ASP A 21 7.28 -8.57 -0.37
N THR A 22 8.17 -7.69 -0.86
CA THR A 22 9.54 -7.61 -0.37
C THR A 22 9.82 -6.22 0.19
N PRO A 23 10.77 -6.09 1.14
CA PRO A 23 11.14 -4.77 1.65
C PRO A 23 11.98 -3.96 0.65
N ASN A 24 12.81 -4.61 -0.17
CA ASN A 24 13.87 -3.96 -0.95
C ASN A 24 13.96 -4.40 -2.42
N GLY A 25 12.91 -4.99 -2.99
CA GLY A 25 12.97 -5.65 -4.31
C GLY A 25 13.50 -7.08 -4.25
N ALA A 26 13.66 -7.71 -5.41
CA ALA A 26 14.19 -9.07 -5.58
C ALA A 26 15.34 -9.13 -6.62
N LEU A 27 15.67 -8.00 -7.24
CA LEU A 27 16.89 -7.78 -8.01
C LEU A 27 17.91 -7.02 -7.15
N ASP A 28 19.07 -7.61 -6.95
CA ASP A 28 20.23 -6.94 -6.36
C ASP A 28 21.12 -6.36 -7.47
N VAL A 29 21.35 -5.05 -7.44
CA VAL A 29 22.25 -4.34 -8.35
C VAL A 29 23.60 -4.24 -7.69
N GLN A 30 24.57 -5.01 -8.17
CA GLN A 30 25.93 -5.00 -7.64
C GLN A 30 26.67 -3.72 -8.01
N ALA A 31 27.82 -3.48 -7.34
CA ALA A 31 28.65 -2.29 -7.56
C ALA A 31 29.22 -2.15 -8.99
N ASP A 32 29.29 -3.25 -9.74
CA ASP A 32 29.69 -3.30 -11.15
C ASP A 32 28.51 -3.10 -12.13
N GLY A 33 27.30 -2.90 -11.61
CA GLY A 33 26.06 -2.75 -12.39
C GLY A 33 25.43 -4.07 -12.82
N SER A 34 25.98 -5.21 -12.40
CA SER A 34 25.40 -6.54 -12.64
C SER A 34 24.13 -6.75 -11.81
N LEU A 35 23.20 -7.55 -12.33
CA LEU A 35 21.97 -7.94 -11.65
C LEU A 35 22.10 -9.37 -11.10
N ARG A 36 21.55 -9.60 -9.90
CA ARG A 36 21.37 -10.93 -9.30
C ARG A 36 19.97 -11.08 -8.73
N THR A 37 19.49 -12.32 -8.65
CA THR A 37 18.24 -12.67 -7.98
C THR A 37 18.33 -14.09 -7.45
N ASP A 38 17.67 -14.34 -6.31
CA ASP A 38 17.54 -15.67 -5.71
C ASP A 38 16.28 -16.41 -6.19
N GLU A 39 15.48 -15.78 -7.05
CA GLU A 39 14.26 -16.35 -7.60
C GLU A 39 14.55 -17.46 -8.62
N GLU A 40 13.77 -18.54 -8.57
CA GLU A 40 13.89 -19.68 -9.48
C GLU A 40 12.90 -19.63 -10.65
N ARG A 41 11.93 -18.72 -10.61
CA ARG A 41 10.90 -18.52 -11.63
C ARG A 41 10.76 -17.04 -11.97
N PRO A 42 10.19 -16.69 -13.14
CA PRO A 42 9.88 -15.30 -13.45
C PRO A 42 9.00 -14.73 -12.34
N PHE A 43 9.21 -13.47 -11.95
CA PHE A 43 8.61 -12.91 -10.75
C PHE A 43 8.17 -11.46 -10.93
N ILE A 44 7.32 -11.01 -10.02
CA ILE A 44 7.07 -9.59 -9.73
C ILE A 44 7.32 -9.40 -8.23
N SER A 45 8.25 -8.55 -7.84
CA SER A 45 8.36 -8.07 -6.46
C SER A 45 7.69 -6.71 -6.34
N VAL A 46 6.98 -6.52 -5.24
CA VAL A 46 6.27 -5.29 -4.90
C VAL A 46 6.85 -4.75 -3.62
N PHE A 47 7.30 -3.50 -3.66
CA PHE A 47 7.84 -2.82 -2.49
C PHE A 47 7.49 -1.34 -2.50
N THR A 48 7.67 -0.70 -1.36
CA THR A 48 7.58 0.76 -1.21
C THR A 48 8.98 1.28 -0.98
N ASP A 49 9.33 2.39 -1.62
CA ASP A 49 10.65 3.01 -1.50
C ASP A 49 10.53 4.36 -0.78
N ALA A 50 10.85 5.48 -1.45
CA ALA A 50 10.72 6.80 -0.87
C ALA A 50 9.27 7.13 -0.50
N SER A 51 9.09 7.68 0.70
CA SER A 51 7.86 8.34 1.14
C SER A 51 8.23 9.73 1.67
N GLU A 52 7.68 10.77 1.05
CA GLU A 52 7.95 12.16 1.38
C GLU A 52 6.62 12.87 1.66
N GLY A 53 6.48 13.40 2.89
CA GLY A 53 5.37 14.27 3.27
C GLY A 53 5.79 15.73 3.19
N ASP A 54 4.86 16.63 2.86
CA ASP A 54 5.09 18.06 3.00
C ASP A 54 5.03 18.46 4.48
N ASP A 55 6.12 19.03 5.02
CA ASP A 55 6.32 19.48 6.42
C ASP A 55 5.39 20.63 6.87
N THR A 56 4.31 20.89 6.16
CA THR A 56 3.45 22.06 6.40
C THR A 56 2.44 21.86 7.52
N GLU A 57 2.14 20.61 7.89
CA GLU A 57 1.21 20.27 8.96
C GLU A 57 1.91 19.49 10.09
N ARG A 58 1.50 19.73 11.33
CA ARG A 58 2.06 19.07 12.52
C ARG A 58 1.56 17.63 12.71
N GLY A 59 0.50 17.25 12.01
CA GLY A 59 -0.11 15.92 12.11
C GLY A 59 0.79 14.82 11.55
N MET A 60 0.87 13.68 12.24
CA MET A 60 1.71 12.54 11.83
C MET A 60 0.95 11.47 11.03
N TYR A 61 -0.37 11.60 10.91
CA TYR A 61 -1.25 10.66 10.20
C TYR A 61 -1.64 11.17 8.81
N GLY A 62 -0.97 12.20 8.31
CA GLY A 62 -1.20 12.77 6.99
C GLY A 62 -0.77 11.83 5.87
N GLY A 63 -1.32 12.05 4.68
CA GLY A 63 -0.85 11.39 3.46
C GLY A 63 0.57 11.79 3.10
N ALA A 64 1.22 10.98 2.26
CA ALA A 64 2.56 11.25 1.77
C ALA A 64 2.72 10.79 0.32
N LEU A 65 3.56 11.50 -0.44
CA LEU A 65 3.99 11.05 -1.76
C LEU A 65 4.84 9.81 -1.58
N THR A 66 4.33 8.67 -2.01
CA THR A 66 4.95 7.37 -1.79
C THR A 66 5.21 6.69 -3.12
N ASP A 67 6.44 6.20 -3.31
CA ASP A 67 6.79 5.35 -4.43
C ASP A 67 6.39 3.91 -4.14
N ILE A 68 5.42 3.39 -4.90
CA ILE A 68 5.22 1.95 -5.03
C ILE A 68 5.96 1.45 -6.27
N VAL A 69 6.72 0.37 -6.08
CA VAL A 69 7.60 -0.20 -7.08
C VAL A 69 7.16 -1.62 -7.39
N PHE A 70 7.05 -1.90 -8.68
CA PHE A 70 6.89 -3.23 -9.24
C PHE A 70 8.15 -3.57 -10.02
N GLU A 71 8.92 -4.52 -9.51
CA GLU A 71 10.14 -4.98 -10.16
C GLU A 71 9.91 -6.40 -10.66
N MET A 72 10.14 -6.63 -11.96
CA MET A 72 9.90 -7.90 -12.61
C MET A 72 11.18 -8.41 -13.25
N GLY A 73 11.40 -9.72 -13.15
CA GLY A 73 12.64 -10.35 -13.60
C GLY A 73 12.42 -11.68 -14.31
N ILE A 74 13.29 -11.97 -15.27
CA ILE A 74 13.38 -13.27 -15.95
C ILE A 74 14.84 -13.60 -16.28
N SER A 75 15.22 -14.87 -16.14
CA SER A 75 16.54 -15.36 -16.51
C SER A 75 16.49 -16.71 -17.23
N MET A 76 17.62 -17.12 -17.82
CA MET A 76 17.71 -18.40 -18.55
C MET A 76 17.36 -19.65 -17.69
N PRO A 77 17.69 -19.74 -16.40
CA PRO A 77 17.21 -20.85 -15.56
C PRO A 77 15.69 -20.89 -15.35
N MET A 78 14.98 -19.78 -15.63
CA MET A 78 13.55 -19.62 -15.36
C MET A 78 12.65 -19.98 -16.55
N VAL A 79 13.23 -20.43 -17.68
CA VAL A 79 12.46 -20.84 -18.87
C VAL A 79 12.20 -22.35 -18.90
N GLU A 80 11.12 -22.75 -19.56
CA GLU A 80 10.79 -24.17 -19.74
C GLU A 80 11.66 -24.77 -20.84
N THR A 81 12.25 -25.94 -20.59
CA THR A 81 13.03 -26.68 -21.60
C THR A 81 12.32 -27.96 -21.98
N ASP A 82 12.00 -28.08 -23.27
CA ASP A 82 11.47 -29.31 -23.84
C ASP A 82 12.54 -30.41 -23.82
N GLN A 83 12.21 -31.55 -23.18
CA GLN A 83 13.14 -32.66 -23.02
C GLN A 83 13.40 -33.44 -24.31
N GLU A 84 12.49 -33.39 -25.29
CA GLU A 84 12.63 -34.07 -26.58
C GLU A 84 13.42 -33.22 -27.59
N THR A 85 13.16 -31.91 -27.64
CA THR A 85 13.79 -31.01 -28.63
C THR A 85 14.99 -30.26 -28.08
N GLY A 86 15.14 -30.16 -26.76
CA GLY A 86 16.16 -29.36 -26.08
C GLY A 86 15.97 -27.85 -26.23
N ILE A 87 14.84 -27.40 -26.78
CA ILE A 87 14.54 -25.98 -26.98
C ILE A 87 13.97 -25.42 -25.68
N SER A 88 14.58 -24.34 -25.20
CA SER A 88 14.03 -23.58 -24.08
C SER A 88 13.11 -22.46 -24.57
N THR A 89 11.93 -22.34 -23.99
CA THR A 89 10.91 -21.33 -24.32
C THR A 89 10.47 -20.54 -23.12
N VAL A 90 10.20 -19.25 -23.32
CA VAL A 90 9.65 -18.39 -22.28
C VAL A 90 8.21 -18.82 -21.93
N VAL A 91 7.98 -19.05 -20.64
CA VAL A 91 6.72 -19.55 -20.10
C VAL A 91 5.57 -18.60 -20.47
N GLY A 92 4.44 -19.17 -20.90
CA GLY A 92 3.21 -18.44 -21.21
C GLY A 92 3.17 -17.76 -22.58
N ILE A 93 4.30 -17.61 -23.28
CA ILE A 93 4.35 -17.06 -24.65
C ILE A 93 4.91 -18.04 -25.69
N ASN A 94 5.55 -19.14 -25.26
CA ASN A 94 6.07 -20.21 -26.13
C ASN A 94 7.05 -19.72 -27.21
N ILE A 95 7.82 -18.66 -26.91
CA ILE A 95 8.86 -18.10 -27.78
C ILE A 95 10.23 -18.65 -27.35
N PRO A 96 11.10 -19.09 -28.28
CA PRO A 96 12.45 -19.52 -27.94
C PRO A 96 13.22 -18.48 -27.12
N ALA A 97 13.89 -18.96 -26.06
CA ALA A 97 14.60 -18.10 -25.11
C ALA A 97 15.72 -17.31 -25.79
N SER A 98 15.65 -15.99 -25.66
CA SER A 98 16.61 -15.03 -26.19
C SER A 98 16.46 -13.71 -25.44
N ASP A 99 17.43 -12.80 -25.53
CA ASP A 99 17.30 -11.46 -24.92
C ASP A 99 16.03 -10.76 -25.41
N GLY A 100 15.77 -10.83 -26.72
CA GLY A 100 14.57 -10.22 -27.29
C GLY A 100 13.27 -10.83 -26.77
N ALA A 101 13.25 -12.15 -26.51
CA ALA A 101 12.09 -12.81 -25.91
C ALA A 101 11.92 -12.43 -24.43
N PHE A 102 13.01 -12.21 -23.69
CA PHE A 102 12.97 -11.74 -22.30
C PHE A 102 12.45 -10.30 -22.21
N GLU A 103 12.95 -9.39 -23.04
CA GLU A 103 12.43 -8.01 -23.09
C GLU A 103 10.94 -7.98 -23.45
N PHE A 104 10.53 -8.74 -24.47
CA PHE A 104 9.12 -8.83 -24.86
C PHE A 104 8.22 -9.41 -23.75
N PHE A 105 8.72 -10.41 -23.02
CA PHE A 105 8.03 -10.95 -21.85
C PHE A 105 7.84 -9.88 -20.76
N LEU A 106 8.89 -9.13 -20.43
CA LEU A 106 8.84 -8.06 -19.43
C LEU A 106 7.88 -6.94 -19.85
N ASP A 107 7.86 -6.54 -21.12
CA ASP A 107 6.90 -5.57 -21.67
C ASP A 107 5.44 -6.03 -21.50
N ILE A 108 5.17 -7.33 -21.76
CA ILE A 108 3.83 -7.91 -21.55
C ILE A 108 3.48 -7.91 -20.07
N VAL A 109 4.38 -8.40 -19.21
CA VAL A 109 4.15 -8.45 -17.76
C VAL A 109 3.86 -7.06 -17.22
N GLN A 110 4.62 -6.05 -17.64
CA GLN A 110 4.39 -4.65 -17.27
C GLN A 110 3.00 -4.16 -17.69
N ARG A 111 2.56 -4.47 -18.91
CA ARG A 111 1.19 -4.15 -19.36
C ARG A 111 0.13 -4.87 -18.54
N GLN A 112 0.36 -6.13 -18.19
CA GLN A 112 -0.54 -6.94 -17.37
C GLN A 112 -0.63 -6.42 -15.93
N ILE A 113 0.46 -5.91 -15.36
CA ILE A 113 0.44 -5.26 -14.04
C ILE A 113 -0.57 -4.11 -14.04
N VAL A 114 -0.47 -3.21 -15.02
CA VAL A 114 -1.41 -2.08 -15.13
C VAL A 114 -2.85 -2.57 -15.32
N ASN A 115 -3.08 -3.57 -16.18
CA ASN A 115 -4.42 -4.14 -16.38
C ASN A 115 -5.00 -4.70 -15.08
N ALA A 116 -4.25 -5.55 -14.38
CA ALA A 116 -4.70 -6.19 -13.14
C ALA A 116 -4.95 -5.18 -12.02
N LEU A 117 -4.12 -4.14 -11.90
CA LEU A 117 -4.29 -3.05 -10.93
C LEU A 117 -5.40 -2.06 -11.32
N SER A 118 -5.93 -2.12 -12.55
CA SER A 118 -7.05 -1.31 -13.04
C SER A 118 -8.36 -2.08 -13.20
N ASP A 119 -8.36 -3.38 -12.88
CA ASP A 119 -9.52 -4.25 -13.05
C ASP A 119 -10.59 -3.89 -11.99
N PRO A 120 -11.83 -3.53 -12.41
CA PRO A 120 -12.93 -3.24 -11.48
C PRO A 120 -13.54 -4.51 -10.88
N ASP A 121 -13.36 -5.67 -11.51
CA ASP A 121 -13.89 -6.95 -11.01
C ASP A 121 -12.94 -7.63 -10.02
N ASN A 122 -11.79 -6.98 -9.74
CA ASN A 122 -10.79 -7.44 -8.80
C ASN A 122 -10.85 -6.61 -7.50
N ALA A 123 -11.41 -7.20 -6.44
CA ALA A 123 -11.58 -6.53 -5.15
C ALA A 123 -10.26 -5.97 -4.58
N TRP A 124 -9.15 -6.69 -4.73
CA TRP A 124 -7.83 -6.22 -4.29
C TRP A 124 -7.34 -5.01 -5.08
N ALA A 125 -7.67 -4.94 -6.37
CA ALA A 125 -7.31 -3.82 -7.22
C ALA A 125 -8.15 -2.58 -6.92
N GLU A 126 -9.45 -2.73 -6.64
CA GLU A 126 -10.31 -1.64 -6.14
C GLU A 126 -9.75 -1.08 -4.81
N ILE A 127 -9.48 -1.95 -3.83
CA ILE A 127 -8.87 -1.53 -2.56
C ILE A 127 -7.54 -0.82 -2.79
N TYR A 128 -6.67 -1.36 -3.64
CA TYR A 128 -5.39 -0.75 -3.98
C TYR A 128 -5.57 0.69 -4.49
N ARG A 129 -6.51 0.91 -5.42
CA ARG A 129 -6.79 2.23 -6.00
C ARG A 129 -7.40 3.21 -5.01
N ASP A 130 -8.16 2.74 -4.03
CA ASP A 130 -8.78 3.61 -3.02
C ASP A 130 -7.82 4.07 -1.91
N LEU A 131 -6.63 3.48 -1.83
CA LEU A 131 -5.63 3.85 -0.83
C LEU A 131 -4.81 5.10 -1.21
N PHE A 132 -4.95 5.62 -2.43
CA PHE A 132 -4.30 6.85 -2.86
C PHE A 132 -5.25 7.70 -3.70
N THR A 133 -5.03 9.01 -3.73
CA THR A 133 -5.91 9.94 -4.45
C THR A 133 -5.49 10.11 -5.92
N ASN A 134 -4.18 10.08 -6.18
CA ASN A 134 -3.61 10.36 -7.49
C ASN A 134 -2.33 9.56 -7.74
N VAL A 135 -2.10 9.20 -9.00
CA VAL A 135 -0.76 8.83 -9.49
C VAL A 135 -0.08 10.09 -9.99
N VAL A 136 0.91 10.58 -9.26
CA VAL A 136 1.64 11.82 -9.53
C VAL A 136 2.69 11.62 -10.62
N LYS A 137 3.31 10.44 -10.64
CA LYS A 137 4.39 10.13 -11.58
C LYS A 137 4.44 8.65 -11.90
N THR A 138 4.83 8.35 -13.13
CA THR A 138 5.10 7.00 -13.60
C THR A 138 6.50 6.97 -14.21
N LYS A 139 7.34 6.04 -13.75
CA LYS A 139 8.71 5.85 -14.24
C LYS A 139 8.92 4.38 -14.60
N TYR A 140 9.56 4.18 -15.74
CA TYR A 140 9.99 2.87 -16.22
C TYR A 140 11.51 2.82 -16.25
N VAL A 141 12.11 1.73 -15.77
CA VAL A 141 13.56 1.49 -15.80
C VAL A 141 13.79 0.05 -16.20
N GLY A 142 14.69 -0.19 -17.14
CA GLY A 142 15.14 -1.54 -17.52
C GLY A 142 16.62 -1.71 -17.24
N ALA A 143 17.02 -2.91 -16.83
CA ALA A 143 18.42 -3.28 -16.61
C ALA A 143 18.64 -4.74 -17.05
N ARG A 144 19.89 -5.08 -17.39
CA ARG A 144 20.27 -6.41 -17.87
C ARG A 144 21.66 -6.78 -17.42
N ASN A 145 21.89 -8.07 -17.20
CA ASN A 145 23.21 -8.66 -17.03
C ASN A 145 23.41 -9.84 -17.99
N SER A 146 24.59 -9.88 -18.60
CA SER A 146 25.04 -10.97 -19.48
C SER A 146 26.44 -11.51 -19.15
N GLU A 147 27.17 -10.89 -18.21
CA GLU A 147 28.61 -11.16 -18.01
C GLU A 147 28.89 -12.16 -16.88
N ASP A 148 28.08 -12.22 -15.82
CA ASP A 148 28.33 -13.09 -14.65
C ASP A 148 27.66 -14.48 -14.69
N GLY A 149 27.44 -15.01 -15.89
CA GLY A 149 26.91 -16.37 -16.07
C GLY A 149 25.40 -16.55 -15.83
N GLN A 150 24.70 -15.55 -15.29
CA GLN A 150 23.23 -15.52 -15.27
C GLN A 150 22.75 -14.46 -16.26
N ARG A 151 22.20 -14.91 -17.40
CA ARG A 151 21.51 -14.03 -18.36
C ARG A 151 20.19 -13.60 -17.74
N LEU A 152 20.19 -12.44 -17.08
CA LEU A 152 19.08 -11.89 -16.30
C LEU A 152 18.65 -10.56 -16.90
N ALA A 153 17.36 -10.43 -17.17
CA ALA A 153 16.72 -9.18 -17.59
C ALA A 153 15.70 -8.76 -16.53
N GLY A 154 15.66 -7.46 -16.23
CA GLY A 154 14.78 -6.92 -15.21
C GLY A 154 14.21 -5.57 -15.61
N HIS A 155 12.91 -5.37 -15.36
CA HIS A 155 12.21 -4.11 -15.53
C HIS A 155 11.64 -3.64 -14.19
N GLN A 156 11.53 -2.33 -14.03
CA GLN A 156 10.96 -1.67 -12.88
C GLN A 156 9.91 -0.66 -13.35
N LEU A 157 8.67 -0.85 -12.90
CA LEU A 157 7.60 0.14 -12.95
C LEU A 157 7.49 0.80 -11.57
N ARG A 158 7.73 2.11 -11.51
CA ARG A 158 7.58 2.91 -10.31
C ARG A 158 6.43 3.89 -10.47
N LEU A 159 5.49 3.85 -9.55
CA LEU A 159 4.39 4.79 -9.44
C LEU A 159 4.59 5.63 -8.18
N THR A 160 4.72 6.94 -8.34
CA THR A 160 4.63 7.87 -7.21
C THR A 160 3.17 8.21 -7.01
N VAL A 161 2.61 7.89 -5.85
CA VAL A 161 1.20 8.11 -5.52
C VAL A 161 1.04 9.03 -4.33
N ASP A 162 -0.05 9.79 -4.31
CA ASP A 162 -0.47 10.57 -3.15
C ASP A 162 -1.31 9.69 -2.22
N LEU A 163 -0.67 9.10 -1.22
CA LEU A 163 -1.27 8.09 -0.35
C LEU A 163 -2.26 8.75 0.62
N CYS A 164 -3.42 8.13 0.84
CA CYS A 164 -4.36 8.55 1.87
C CYS A 164 -3.72 8.44 3.26
N GLY A 165 -4.02 9.41 4.13
CA GLY A 165 -3.57 9.39 5.52
C GLY A 165 -4.22 8.28 6.36
N ASP A 166 -3.55 7.88 7.42
CA ASP A 166 -4.03 6.84 8.34
C ASP A 166 -5.18 7.34 9.23
N PRO A 167 -6.11 6.45 9.65
CA PRO A 167 -7.14 6.80 10.62
C PRO A 167 -6.50 7.18 11.97
N SER A 168 -6.90 8.32 12.53
CA SER A 168 -6.27 8.91 13.72
C SER A 168 -7.15 8.81 14.97
N GLY A 169 -7.46 7.57 15.39
CA GLY A 169 -8.22 7.30 16.61
C GLY A 169 -9.75 7.36 16.45
N SER A 170 -10.23 7.53 15.23
CA SER A 170 -11.65 7.37 14.89
C SER A 170 -11.96 5.92 14.55
N ALA A 171 -13.19 5.49 14.82
CA ALA A 171 -13.68 4.20 14.32
C ALA A 171 -13.52 4.11 12.80
N ILE A 172 -13.20 2.92 12.31
CA ILE A 172 -13.10 2.65 10.88
C ILE A 172 -14.49 2.79 10.26
N GLU A 173 -14.62 3.69 9.29
CA GLU A 173 -15.89 3.92 8.60
C GLU A 173 -16.29 2.69 7.78
N PRO A 174 -17.52 2.17 7.92
CA PRO A 174 -18.01 1.06 7.12
C PRO A 174 -17.93 1.37 5.62
N GLY A 175 -17.39 0.44 4.84
CA GLY A 175 -17.21 0.63 3.40
C GLY A 175 -16.09 1.62 3.03
N SER A 176 -15.27 2.08 3.97
CA SER A 176 -13.98 2.71 3.63
C SER A 176 -13.01 1.70 2.99
N ALA A 177 -11.98 2.20 2.31
CA ALA A 177 -10.93 1.36 1.72
C ALA A 177 -10.30 0.41 2.76
N LEU A 178 -10.07 0.93 3.97
CA LEU A 178 -9.48 0.17 5.07
C LEU A 178 -10.45 -0.87 5.64
N ALA A 179 -11.75 -0.56 5.77
CA ALA A 179 -12.75 -1.54 6.15
C ALA A 179 -12.79 -2.71 5.15
N ARG A 180 -12.89 -2.40 3.84
CA ARG A 180 -12.85 -3.42 2.78
C ARG A 180 -11.56 -4.23 2.81
N PHE A 181 -10.43 -3.59 3.04
CA PHE A 181 -9.14 -4.26 3.16
C PHE A 181 -9.13 -5.30 4.30
N LEU A 182 -9.55 -4.90 5.51
CA LEU A 182 -9.59 -5.79 6.67
C LEU A 182 -10.59 -6.94 6.47
N GLU A 183 -11.76 -6.67 5.89
CA GLU A 183 -12.74 -7.71 5.54
C GLU A 183 -12.18 -8.69 4.51
N THR A 184 -11.44 -8.20 3.52
CA THR A 184 -10.83 -9.04 2.48
C THR A 184 -9.68 -9.88 3.05
N LEU A 185 -8.93 -9.36 4.02
CA LEU A 185 -7.92 -10.13 4.77
C LEU A 185 -8.58 -11.26 5.58
N ASP A 186 -9.64 -10.98 6.32
CA ASP A 186 -10.36 -12.01 7.11
C ASP A 186 -10.93 -13.13 6.24
N GLY A 187 -11.35 -12.79 5.01
CA GLY A 187 -11.88 -13.74 4.03
C GLY A 187 -10.81 -14.47 3.21
N SER A 188 -9.53 -14.21 3.44
CA SER A 188 -8.43 -14.84 2.72
C SER A 188 -8.08 -16.23 3.25
N ASP A 189 -7.61 -17.12 2.38
CA ASP A 189 -7.13 -18.45 2.76
C ASP A 189 -5.76 -18.42 3.47
N ASP A 190 -5.08 -17.26 3.51
CA ASP A 190 -3.81 -17.08 4.19
C ASP A 190 -4.02 -16.75 5.68
N ALA A 191 -3.63 -17.65 6.58
CA ALA A 191 -3.75 -17.44 8.02
C ALA A 191 -3.01 -16.19 8.51
N VAL A 192 -1.92 -15.79 7.85
CA VAL A 192 -1.17 -14.57 8.20
C VAL A 192 -2.02 -13.32 7.96
N HIS A 193 -2.91 -13.34 6.97
CA HIS A 193 -3.80 -12.21 6.69
C HIS A 193 -4.78 -11.95 7.84
N ALA A 194 -5.33 -13.00 8.45
CA ALA A 194 -6.20 -12.86 9.61
C ALA A 194 -5.46 -12.24 10.82
N ASP A 195 -4.24 -12.72 11.11
CA ASP A 195 -3.41 -12.18 12.18
C ASP A 195 -3.04 -10.71 11.93
N MET A 196 -2.74 -10.33 10.68
CA MET A 196 -2.49 -8.95 10.28
C MET A 196 -3.73 -8.06 10.48
N ALA A 197 -4.91 -8.55 10.10
CA ALA A 197 -6.15 -7.81 10.26
C ALA A 197 -6.48 -7.56 11.74
N GLU A 198 -6.29 -8.58 12.60
CA GLU A 198 -6.44 -8.44 14.05
C GLU A 198 -5.47 -7.40 14.63
N ALA A 199 -4.18 -7.48 14.26
CA ALA A 199 -3.16 -6.55 14.73
C ALA A 199 -3.44 -5.09 14.30
N MET A 200 -3.92 -4.90 13.07
CA MET A 200 -4.29 -3.57 12.57
C MET A 200 -5.50 -3.00 13.32
N ARG A 201 -6.54 -3.80 13.56
CA ARG A 201 -7.71 -3.38 14.35
C ARG A 201 -7.34 -3.02 15.78
N ALA A 202 -6.44 -3.77 16.41
CA ALA A 202 -5.96 -3.48 17.76
C ALA A 202 -5.23 -2.13 17.86
N THR A 203 -4.64 -1.67 16.75
CA THR A 203 -3.91 -0.39 16.67
C THR A 203 -4.82 0.79 16.36
N ILE A 204 -5.85 0.57 15.54
CA ILE A 204 -6.82 1.60 15.15
C ILE A 204 -7.95 1.64 16.20
N ASP A 205 -7.61 2.20 17.37
CA ASP A 205 -8.57 2.38 18.47
C ASP A 205 -9.66 3.38 18.08
N GLY A 206 -10.90 2.92 17.99
CA GLY A 206 -12.07 3.73 17.65
C GLY A 206 -12.86 4.27 18.85
N SER A 207 -12.32 4.13 20.08
CA SER A 207 -13.03 4.50 21.32
C SER A 207 -12.72 5.91 21.84
N ALA A 208 -11.85 6.65 21.14
CA ALA A 208 -11.44 7.99 21.54
C ALA A 208 -12.59 9.00 21.47
N LEU A 209 -12.63 9.94 22.41
CA LEU A 209 -13.55 11.07 22.33
C LEU A 209 -13.18 11.97 21.14
N GLU A 210 -14.16 12.71 20.60
CA GLU A 210 -13.94 13.55 19.41
C GLU A 210 -12.75 14.52 19.58
N TRP A 211 -12.61 15.14 20.75
CA TRP A 211 -11.49 16.04 21.03
C TRP A 211 -10.13 15.33 21.09
N GLU A 212 -10.09 14.06 21.53
CA GLU A 212 -8.87 13.25 21.57
C GLU A 212 -8.44 12.87 20.15
N THR A 213 -9.41 12.53 19.30
CA THR A 213 -9.21 12.27 17.87
C THR A 213 -8.64 13.51 17.17
N ILE A 214 -9.24 14.68 17.38
CA ILE A 214 -8.74 15.94 16.82
C ILE A 214 -7.33 16.25 17.34
N GLN A 215 -7.10 16.07 18.64
CA GLN A 215 -5.80 16.27 19.25
C GLN A 215 -4.71 15.40 18.60
N ARG A 216 -4.97 14.10 18.44
CA ARG A 216 -4.03 13.14 17.85
C ARG A 216 -3.80 13.42 16.38
N LYS A 217 -4.87 13.69 15.62
CA LYS A 217 -4.81 13.99 14.19
C LYS A 217 -3.93 15.21 13.89
N LEU A 218 -4.09 16.28 14.67
CA LEU A 218 -3.36 17.54 14.48
C LEU A 218 -2.04 17.61 15.26
N GLY A 219 -1.69 16.58 16.02
CA GLY A 219 -0.50 16.55 16.88
C GLY A 219 -0.52 17.62 17.97
N LEU A 220 -1.69 18.06 18.45
CA LEU A 220 -1.82 19.14 19.42
C LEU A 220 -1.46 18.69 20.84
N THR A 221 -0.89 19.61 21.63
CA THR A 221 -0.74 19.40 23.07
C THR A 221 -2.06 19.71 23.78
N ARG A 222 -2.22 19.21 25.00
CA ARG A 222 -3.44 19.45 25.79
C ARG A 222 -3.75 20.95 25.96
N GLY A 223 -2.73 21.75 26.30
CA GLY A 223 -2.91 23.20 26.46
C GLY A 223 -3.32 23.92 25.17
N GLN A 224 -2.97 23.40 23.99
CA GLN A 224 -3.41 23.96 22.71
C GLN A 224 -4.86 23.59 22.40
N VAL A 225 -5.26 22.35 22.67
CA VAL A 225 -6.65 21.90 22.55
C VAL A 225 -7.56 22.73 23.47
N ASP A 226 -7.13 22.95 24.72
CA ASP A 226 -7.86 23.78 25.68
C ASP A 226 -7.92 25.25 25.22
N ALA A 227 -6.80 25.81 24.72
CA ALA A 227 -6.76 27.19 24.20
C ALA A 227 -7.63 27.42 22.95
N LEU A 228 -7.82 26.39 22.13
CA LEU A 228 -8.73 26.41 20.98
C LEU A 228 -10.20 26.18 21.37
N GLY A 229 -10.49 25.88 22.64
CA GLY A 229 -11.82 25.53 23.10
C GLY A 229 -12.31 24.18 22.56
N LEU A 230 -11.40 23.33 22.10
CA LEU A 230 -11.68 21.99 21.61
C LEU A 230 -11.54 20.93 22.71
N GLY A 231 -11.07 21.31 23.90
CA GLY A 231 -10.97 20.42 25.05
C GLY A 231 -12.33 20.05 25.63
N PRO A 232 -12.39 19.05 26.54
CA PRO A 232 -13.61 18.75 27.25
C PRO A 232 -14.10 20.01 27.96
N LEU A 233 -15.40 20.27 27.84
CA LEU A 233 -16.04 21.28 28.66
C LEU A 233 -15.81 20.88 30.11
N ASN A 234 -15.26 21.79 30.91
CA ASN A 234 -15.34 21.61 32.36
C ASN A 234 -16.83 21.57 32.67
N ASP A 235 -17.32 20.47 33.25
CA ASP A 235 -18.64 20.48 33.85
C ASP A 235 -18.64 21.64 34.85
N ASP A 236 -19.37 22.70 34.55
CA ASP A 236 -19.70 23.75 35.52
C ASP A 236 -20.64 23.11 36.57
N ALA A 237 -20.11 22.19 37.36
CA ALA A 237 -20.64 21.76 38.65
C ALA A 237 -20.34 22.83 39.71
N GLY A 238 -20.56 24.10 39.35
CA GLY A 238 -20.38 25.28 40.17
C GLY A 238 -21.67 26.09 40.17
N GLU A 239 -22.57 25.74 41.09
CA GLU A 239 -23.61 26.61 41.66
C GLU A 239 -24.42 27.49 40.67
N MET A 240 -25.48 26.93 40.09
CA MET A 240 -26.70 27.73 39.94
C MET A 240 -27.26 28.01 41.34
N SER A 241 -26.78 29.06 42.00
CA SER A 241 -27.49 29.61 43.15
C SER A 241 -28.84 30.15 42.66
N ASP A 242 -29.94 29.63 43.21
CA ASP A 242 -31.29 30.13 43.02
C ASP A 242 -31.32 31.66 43.13
N ILE A 243 -31.54 32.35 42.00
CA ILE A 243 -31.89 33.77 42.02
C ILE A 243 -33.36 33.85 42.42
N SER A 244 -33.62 33.99 43.71
CA SER A 244 -34.94 34.35 44.22
C SER A 244 -35.22 35.82 43.90
N ILE A 245 -36.08 36.07 42.91
CA ILE A 245 -36.62 37.40 42.64
C ILE A 245 -37.80 37.63 43.61
N GLU A 246 -37.58 38.41 44.67
CA GLU A 246 -38.68 38.94 45.47
C GLU A 246 -39.40 40.04 44.67
N VAL A 247 -40.62 39.72 44.21
CA VAL A 247 -41.55 40.72 43.68
C VAL A 247 -42.32 41.29 44.86
N GLU A 248 -41.96 42.52 45.27
CA GLU A 248 -42.67 43.24 46.31
C GLU A 248 -44.08 43.60 45.82
N GLY A 249 -45.05 42.75 46.17
CA GLY A 249 -46.45 42.90 45.83
C GLY A 249 -47.06 44.08 46.58
N ARG A 250 -47.42 45.14 45.85
CA ARG A 250 -48.26 46.22 46.35
C ARG A 250 -49.70 45.69 46.49
N GLN A 251 -50.09 45.36 47.72
CA GLN A 251 -51.44 44.96 48.12
C GLN A 251 -52.33 46.18 48.41
N PRO A 252 -53.66 45.95 48.49
CA PRO A 252 -54.66 46.13 47.44
C PRO A 252 -55.20 47.57 47.27
#